data_AF-A0A9W6QKP7-F1
#
_entry.id   AF-A0A9W6QKP7-F1
#
_cell.length_a   1.000
_cell.length_b   1.000
_cell.length_c   1.000
_cell.angle_alpha   90.00
_cell.angle_beta   90.00
_cell.angle_gamma   90.00
#
_symmetry.space_group_name_H-M   'P 1'
#
loop_
_entity.id
_entity.type
_entity.pdbx_description
1 polymer ?
#
loop_
_entity_poly.entity_id
_entity_poly.type
_entity_poly.pdbx_seq_one_letter_code
_entity_poly.pdbx_strand_id
1 'polypeptide(L)' 'MAETDEDTRAYVVVVNDEEQYSIWPADRRPPAGWTAPGARGSKQECLDHIAEVWTDMRPRSLREAMRGTG' A
#
# COMPACT_ATOMS: atom_id res chain seq x y z
N MET A 1 -25.12 1.64 -10.17
CA MET A 1 -23.98 2.58 -10.30
C MET A 1 -23.30 2.58 -8.94
N ALA A 2 -22.10 2.06 -8.72
CA ALA A 2 -20.91 2.03 -9.57
C ALA A 2 -20.36 0.60 -9.78
N GLU A 3 -19.75 0.40 -10.95
CA GLU A 3 -19.07 -0.82 -11.38
C GLU A 3 -17.76 -0.99 -10.59
N THR A 4 -17.72 -1.88 -9.60
CA THR A 4 -16.45 -2.40 -9.09
C THR A 4 -16.05 -3.62 -9.92
N ASP A 5 -15.53 -3.33 -11.12
CA ASP A 5 -14.69 -4.22 -11.91
C ASP A 5 -13.36 -4.42 -11.17
N GLU A 6 -13.44 -5.07 -10.02
CA GLU A 6 -12.32 -5.45 -9.16
C GLU A 6 -12.31 -6.99 -9.10
N ASP A 7 -11.14 -7.57 -8.88
CA ASP A 7 -10.94 -9.01 -8.64
C ASP A 7 -10.80 -9.95 -9.85
N THR A 8 -9.64 -9.84 -10.51
CA THR A 8 -8.87 -11.03 -10.97
C THR A 8 -7.42 -10.68 -11.28
N ARG A 9 -7.15 -9.39 -11.48
CA ARG A 9 -5.81 -8.87 -11.76
C ARG A 9 -5.01 -8.82 -10.47
N ALA A 10 -3.85 -9.47 -10.45
CA ALA A 10 -2.93 -9.38 -9.33
C ALA A 10 -2.23 -8.02 -9.33
N TYR A 11 -2.13 -7.41 -8.16
CA TYR A 11 -1.38 -6.18 -7.90
C TYR A 11 -0.21 -6.49 -6.97
N VAL A 12 0.79 -5.62 -7.00
CA VAL A 12 1.93 -5.61 -6.08
C VAL A 12 2.01 -4.25 -5.42
N VAL A 13 2.40 -4.25 -4.14
CA VAL A 13 2.79 -3.01 -3.47
C VAL A 13 4.17 -2.63 -3.95
N VAL A 14 4.31 -1.37 -4.35
CA VAL A 14 5.57 -0.76 -4.75
C VAL A 14 5.88 0.41 -3.84
N VAL A 15 7.16 0.62 -3.58
CA VAL A 15 7.70 1.73 -2.81
C VAL A 15 8.76 2.44 -3.64
N ASN A 16 8.75 3.76 -3.64
CA ASN A 16 9.80 4.56 -4.26
C ASN A 16 10.88 4.94 -3.23
N ASP A 17 11.90 5.65 -3.69
CA ASP A 17 12.98 6.18 -2.84
C ASP A 17 12.48 7.20 -1.78
N GLU A 18 11.33 7.83 -2.02
CA GLU A 18 10.68 8.79 -1.13
C GLU A 18 9.74 8.13 -0.10
N GLU A 19 9.84 6.81 0.10
CA GLU A 19 9.02 6.00 1.01
C GLU A 19 7.50 6.10 0.74
N GLN A 20 7.12 6.41 -0.50
CA GLN A 20 5.74 6.46 -0.94
C GLN A 20 5.28 5.09 -1.39
N TYR A 21 4.22 4.60 -0.74
CA TYR A 21 3.60 3.33 -1.07
C TYR A 21 2.53 3.52 -2.13
N SER A 22 2.56 2.69 -3.16
CA SER A 22 1.53 2.64 -4.19
C SER A 22 1.27 1.20 -4.65
N ILE A 23 0.18 0.97 -5.37
CA ILE A 23 -0.12 -0.32 -5.97
C ILE A 23 0.22 -0.30 -7.47
N TRP A 24 0.84 -1.36 -7.96
CA TRP A 24 1.17 -1.53 -9.37
C TRP A 24 0.66 -2.88 -9.89
N PRO A 25 0.23 -3.00 -11.15
CA PRO A 25 -0.20 -4.29 -11.71
C PRO A 25 0.96 -5.30 -11.71
N ALA A 26 0.76 -6.49 -11.16
CA ALA A 26 1.78 -7.53 -11.07
C ALA A 26 2.22 -8.06 -12.45
N ASP A 27 1.37 -7.91 -13.47
CA ASP A 27 1.66 -8.26 -14.87
C ASP A 27 2.67 -7.30 -15.53
N ARG A 28 2.95 -6.16 -14.90
CA ARG A 28 3.85 -5.12 -15.46
C ARG A 28 5.06 -4.93 -14.57
N ARG A 29 6.22 -4.69 -15.21
CA ARG A 29 7.39 -4.22 -14.47
C ARG A 29 7.17 -2.78 -13.98
N PRO A 30 7.54 -2.48 -12.72
CA PRO A 30 7.52 -1.11 -12.22
C PRO A 30 8.59 -0.26 -12.93
N PRO A 31 8.38 1.06 -13.03
CA PRO A 31 9.37 1.99 -13.56
C PRO A 31 10.63 2.07 -12.68
N ALA A 32 11.73 2.56 -13.25
CA ALA A 32 12.97 2.75 -12.51
C ALA A 32 12.76 3.67 -11.28
N GLY A 33 13.32 3.29 -10.14
CA GLY A 33 13.13 3.98 -8.86
C GLY A 33 11.96 3.44 -8.02
N TRP A 34 11.13 2.53 -8.56
CA TRP A 34 10.09 1.84 -7.81
C TRP A 34 10.48 0.39 -7.57
N THR A 35 10.40 -0.03 -6.31
CA THR A 35 10.76 -1.38 -5.88
C THR A 35 9.51 -2.07 -5.32
N ALA A 36 9.28 -3.32 -5.70
CA ALA A 36 8.21 -4.13 -5.12
C ALA A 36 8.78 -5.00 -3.99
N PRO A 37 8.59 -4.64 -2.70
CA PRO A 37 9.16 -5.41 -1.58
C PRO A 37 8.60 -6.82 -1.41
N GLY A 38 7.57 -7.21 -2.19
CA GLY A 38 7.11 -8.60 -2.29
C GLY A 38 5.65 -8.83 -1.89
N ALA A 39 4.92 -7.81 -1.42
CA ALA A 39 3.49 -7.92 -1.18
C ALA A 39 2.74 -7.94 -2.52
N ARG A 40 2.06 -9.05 -2.83
CA ARG A 40 1.25 -9.26 -4.03
C ARG A 40 -0.10 -9.84 -3.66
N GLY A 41 -1.18 -9.37 -4.28
CA GLY A 41 -2.53 -9.83 -3.96
C GLY A 41 -3.59 -9.13 -4.80
N SER A 42 -4.85 -9.23 -4.36
CA SER A 42 -5.92 -8.40 -4.92
C SER A 42 -5.67 -6.93 -4.59
N LYS A 43 -6.26 -6.03 -5.38
CA LYS A 43 -6.17 -4.58 -5.17
C LYS A 43 -6.50 -4.20 -3.73
N GLN A 44 -7.56 -4.79 -3.16
CA GLN A 44 -7.98 -4.54 -1.80
C GLN A 44 -6.95 -5.01 -0.77
N GLU A 45 -6.36 -6.20 -0.91
CA GLU A 45 -5.30 -6.69 0.00
C GLU A 45 -4.05 -5.81 -0.06
N CYS A 46 -3.64 -5.38 -1.26
CA CYS A 46 -2.50 -4.47 -1.39
C CYS A 46 -2.79 -3.11 -0.74
N LEU A 47 -4.01 -2.57 -0.90
CA LEU A 47 -4.42 -1.31 -0.27
C LEU A 47 -4.53 -1.43 1.24
N ASP A 48 -5.02 -2.55 1.77
CA ASP A 48 -5.12 -2.82 3.21
C ASP A 48 -3.72 -2.96 3.83
N HIS A 49 -2.82 -3.69 3.15
CA HIS A 49 -1.41 -3.76 3.55
C HIS A 49 -0.74 -2.39 3.52
N ILE A 50 -0.97 -1.59 2.47
CA ILE A 50 -0.48 -0.20 2.45
C ILE A 50 -1.10 0.59 3.60
N ALA A 51 -2.40 0.48 3.87
CA ALA A 51 -3.03 1.18 4.98
C ALA A 51 -2.46 0.75 6.35
N GLU A 52 -2.08 -0.52 6.51
CA GLU A 52 -1.46 -1.09 7.71
C GLU A 52 0.01 -0.64 7.87
N VAL A 53 0.80 -0.69 6.80
CA VAL A 53 2.24 -0.39 6.81
C VAL A 53 2.48 1.12 6.73
N TRP A 54 1.72 1.79 5.86
CA TRP A 54 1.58 3.24 5.75
C TRP A 54 0.52 3.78 6.72
N THR A 55 0.38 3.14 7.89
CA THR A 55 -0.41 3.65 9.03
C THR A 55 0.11 5.00 9.54
N ASP A 56 1.37 5.33 9.24
CA ASP A 56 2.04 6.55 9.67
C ASP A 56 2.15 7.58 8.54
N MET A 57 1.02 8.04 8.02
CA MET A 57 0.98 9.32 7.27
C MET A 57 1.06 10.56 8.20
N ARG A 58 1.38 10.34 9.49
CA ARG A 58 1.61 11.36 10.52
C ARG A 58 2.97 11.08 11.14
N PRO A 59 3.85 12.06 11.37
CA PRO A 59 5.14 11.80 11.99
C PRO A 59 4.95 11.11 13.35
N ARG A 60 5.91 10.25 13.72
CA ARG A 60 5.99 9.40 14.92
C ARG A 60 5.39 10.00 16.22
N SER A 61 5.37 11.33 16.36
CA SER A 61 4.73 12.09 17.44
C SER A 61 3.24 11.82 17.69
N LEU A 62 2.47 11.38 16.68
CA LEU A 62 1.03 11.15 16.89
C LEU A 62 0.69 9.72 17.35
N ARG A 63 1.60 8.75 17.14
CA ARG A 63 1.43 7.36 17.63
C ARG A 63 1.39 7.27 19.16
N GLU A 64 2.06 8.18 19.86
CA GLU A 64 2.09 8.22 21.33
C GLU A 64 0.74 8.68 21.95
N ALA A 65 -0.12 9.36 21.18
CA ALA A 65 -1.38 9.90 21.69
C ALA A 65 -2.55 8.89 21.67
N MET A 66 -2.48 7.83 20.84
CA MET A 66 -3.59 6.86 20.69
C MET A 66 -3.37 5.53 21.42
N ARG A 67 -2.19 5.31 22.01
CA ARG A 67 -1.91 4.17 22.91
C ARG A 67 -2.34 4.41 24.36
N GLY A 68 -2.97 5.56 24.64
CA GLY A 68 -3.45 6.01 25.96
C GLY A 68 -4.96 6.14 26.07
N THR A 69 -5.73 5.26 25.41
CA THR A 69 -7.13 5.01 25.78
C THR A 69 -7.29 3.51 25.99
N GLY A 70 -7.13 3.12 27.25
CA GLY A 70 -7.24 1.79 27.82
C GLY A 70 -6.93 1.88 29.30
#